data_AF-A0A379SM62-F1
#
_entry.id   AF-A0A379SM62-F1
#
_cell.length_a   1.000
_cell.length_b   1.000
_cell.length_c   1.000
_cell.angle_alpha   90.00
_cell.angle_beta   90.00
_cell.angle_gamma   90.00
#
_symmetry.space_group_name_H-M   'P 1'
#
loop_
_entity.id
_entity.type
_entity.pdbx_description
1 polymer ?
#
loop_
_entity_poly.entity_id
_entity_poly.type
_entity_poly.pdbx_seq_one_letter_code
_entity_poly.pdbx_strand_id
1 'polypeptide(L)'
;MSTNPFLDQSRLPYQAPRFDRIKDCHYRPAFDEGVRQKRVEIEAIVNHPAAPDFTNTLLALEQSGALLSRVTSVFFAMAAAHTNDELQRLDEVFSAGLAALSTDIYLNGALLLALTPFGSSVTRWGWMTSRYGWSMLSISVLYWQARSLPKRTRRD
;
A
#
# COMPACT_ATOMS: atom_id res chain seq x y z
N MET A 1 -12.46 -33.48 3.11
CA MET A 1 -11.36 -32.54 3.41
C MET A 1 -11.99 -31.21 3.79
N SER A 2 -11.73 -30.70 4.99
CA SER A 2 -12.33 -29.43 5.46
C SER A 2 -11.63 -28.26 4.78
N THR A 3 -12.35 -27.50 3.94
CA THR A 3 -11.83 -26.29 3.29
C THR A 3 -11.60 -25.18 4.32
N ASN A 4 -10.44 -24.53 4.28
CA ASN A 4 -10.14 -23.40 5.16
C ASN A 4 -10.98 -22.18 4.75
N PRO A 5 -11.82 -21.60 5.64
CA PRO A 5 -12.76 -20.54 5.30
C PRO A 5 -12.10 -19.20 4.91
N PHE A 6 -10.81 -19.02 5.18
CA PHE A 6 -10.08 -17.83 4.77
C PHE A 6 -9.66 -17.85 3.29
N LEU A 7 -9.49 -19.04 2.70
CA LEU A 7 -8.97 -19.17 1.34
C LEU A 7 -9.95 -18.67 0.28
N ASP A 8 -11.24 -18.71 0.59
CA ASP A 8 -12.30 -18.19 -0.27
C ASP A 8 -12.85 -16.86 0.25
N GLN A 9 -13.21 -15.97 -0.66
CA GLN A 9 -13.86 -14.70 -0.30
C GLN A 9 -15.24 -14.98 0.28
N SER A 10 -15.57 -14.32 1.40
CA SER A 10 -16.86 -14.48 2.04
C SER A 10 -18.00 -13.98 1.15
N ARG A 11 -19.07 -14.77 1.07
CA ARG A 11 -20.32 -14.41 0.38
C ARG A 11 -21.33 -13.72 1.29
N LEU A 12 -20.97 -13.47 2.55
CA LEU A 12 -21.81 -12.68 3.46
C LEU A 12 -21.84 -11.20 3.02
N PRO A 13 -22.86 -10.42 3.41
CA PRO A 13 -22.91 -8.99 3.14
C PRO A 13 -21.60 -8.29 3.54
N TYR A 14 -21.12 -7.38 2.69
CA TYR A 14 -19.86 -6.67 2.89
C TYR A 14 -18.62 -7.58 3.02
N GLN A 15 -18.72 -8.83 2.56
CA GLN A 15 -17.66 -9.84 2.70
C GLN A 15 -17.31 -10.12 4.16
N ALA A 16 -18.30 -9.98 5.06
CA ALA A 16 -18.11 -10.20 6.49
C ALA A 16 -17.48 -11.57 6.79
N PRO A 17 -16.56 -11.67 7.76
CA PRO A 17 -15.93 -12.94 8.12
C PRO A 17 -16.95 -13.99 8.53
N ARG A 18 -16.70 -15.23 8.10
CA ARG A 18 -17.50 -16.39 8.47
C ARG A 18 -17.13 -16.94 9.84
N PHE A 19 -17.40 -16.16 10.89
CA PHE A 19 -17.10 -16.55 12.27
C PHE A 19 -17.75 -17.90 12.66
N ASP A 20 -18.85 -18.28 12.00
CA ASP A 20 -19.51 -19.58 12.13
C ASP A 20 -18.64 -20.78 11.71
N ARG A 21 -17.61 -20.55 10.89
CA ARG A 21 -16.73 -21.58 10.33
C ARG A 21 -15.26 -21.44 10.72
N ILE A 22 -14.85 -20.27 11.18
CA ILE A 22 -13.46 -20.01 11.57
C ILE A 22 -13.17 -20.76 12.88
N LYS A 23 -12.03 -21.44 12.90
CA LYS A 23 -11.51 -22.19 14.04
C LYS A 23 -10.02 -21.88 14.16
N ASP A 24 -9.46 -22.07 15.35
CA ASP A 24 -8.07 -21.69 15.61
C ASP A 24 -7.08 -22.39 14.67
N CYS A 25 -7.35 -23.66 14.34
CA CYS A 25 -6.55 -24.45 13.40
C CYS A 25 -6.54 -23.91 11.96
N HIS A 26 -7.41 -22.96 11.62
CA HIS A 26 -7.44 -22.33 10.30
C HIS A 26 -6.48 -21.15 10.16
N TYR A 27 -6.08 -20.50 11.27
CA TYR A 27 -5.27 -19.28 11.20
C TYR A 27 -3.88 -19.54 10.64
N ARG A 28 -3.13 -20.47 11.25
CA ARG A 28 -1.74 -20.75 10.83
C ARG A 28 -1.62 -21.11 9.35
N PRO A 29 -2.36 -22.11 8.81
CA PRO A 29 -2.24 -22.45 7.40
C PRO A 29 -2.71 -21.32 6.46
N ALA A 30 -3.70 -20.51 6.85
CA ALA A 30 -4.14 -19.38 6.04
C ALA A 30 -3.13 -18.21 6.06
N PHE A 31 -2.49 -17.98 7.20
CA PHE A 31 -1.43 -16.98 7.35
C PHE A 31 -0.22 -17.35 6.50
N ASP A 32 0.27 -18.59 6.61
CA ASP A 32 1.42 -19.08 5.85
C ASP A 32 1.16 -18.96 4.34
N GLU A 33 -0.04 -19.35 3.89
CA GLU A 33 -0.45 -19.19 2.49
C GLU A 33 -0.58 -17.71 2.08
N GLY A 34 -1.10 -16.84 2.95
CA GLY A 34 -1.18 -15.41 2.71
C GLY A 34 0.19 -14.76 2.55
N VAL A 35 1.16 -15.12 3.40
CA VAL A 35 2.56 -14.67 3.29
C VAL A 35 3.18 -15.15 1.98
N ARG A 36 2.97 -16.43 1.64
CA ARG A 36 3.47 -17.01 0.38
C ARG A 36 2.91 -16.29 -0.84
N GLN A 37 1.59 -16.07 -0.89
CA GLN A 37 0.93 -15.35 -1.99
C GLN A 37 1.44 -13.91 -2.10
N LYS A 38 1.53 -13.18 -0.97
CA LYS A 38 2.06 -11.81 -0.98
C LYS A 38 3.47 -11.74 -1.57
N ARG A 39 4.36 -12.67 -1.21
CA ARG A 39 5.72 -12.71 -1.79
C ARG A 39 5.69 -12.92 -3.30
N VAL A 40 4.89 -13.87 -3.79
CA VAL A 40 4.72 -14.13 -5.23
C VAL A 40 4.16 -12.91 -5.97
N GLU A 41 3.18 -12.22 -5.40
CA GLU A 41 2.60 -11.01 -5.99
C GLU A 41 3.62 -9.87 -6.06
N ILE A 42 4.43 -9.67 -5.01
CA ILE A 42 5.51 -8.69 -5.02
C ILE A 42 6.57 -9.03 -6.08
N GLU A 43 6.97 -10.30 -6.19
CA GLU A 43 7.89 -10.75 -7.23
C GLU A 43 7.32 -10.51 -8.64
N ALA A 44 6.02 -10.73 -8.84
CA ALA A 44 5.38 -10.46 -10.12
C ALA A 44 5.38 -8.96 -10.47
N ILE A 45 5.20 -8.08 -9.49
CA ILE A 45 5.27 -6.63 -9.67
C ILE A 45 6.69 -6.20 -10.05
N VAL A 46 7.70 -6.70 -9.33
CA VAL A 46 9.11 -6.35 -9.57
C VAL A 46 9.61 -6.89 -10.92
N ASN A 47 9.14 -8.06 -11.34
CA ASN A 47 9.56 -8.70 -12.59
C ASN A 47 8.65 -8.35 -13.79
N HIS A 48 7.77 -7.37 -13.65
CA HIS A 48 6.89 -6.97 -14.75
C HIS A 48 7.72 -6.40 -15.93
N PRO A 49 7.54 -6.88 -17.17
CA PRO A 49 8.42 -6.53 -18.29
C PRO A 49 8.22 -5.11 -18.82
N ALA A 50 7.04 -4.52 -18.60
CA ALA A 50 6.76 -3.14 -18.99
C ALA A 50 7.38 -2.15 -17.98
N ALA A 51 7.66 -0.93 -18.44
CA ALA A 51 8.12 0.14 -17.57
C ALA A 51 7.13 0.40 -16.41
N PRO A 52 7.60 0.69 -15.19
CA PRO A 52 6.73 0.98 -14.05
C PRO A 52 5.71 2.09 -14.33
N ASP A 53 4.44 1.79 -14.09
CA ASP A 53 3.31 2.71 -14.18
C ASP A 53 2.38 2.55 -12.98
N PHE A 54 1.38 3.43 -12.88
CA PHE A 54 0.46 3.43 -11.74
C PHE A 54 -0.26 2.09 -11.57
N THR A 55 -0.66 1.44 -12.66
CA THR A 55 -1.45 0.20 -12.64
C THR A 55 -0.59 -1.00 -12.30
N ASN A 56 0.56 -1.14 -12.95
CA ASN A 56 1.43 -2.31 -12.82
C ASN A 56 2.26 -2.31 -11.52
N THR A 57 2.47 -1.13 -10.91
CA THR A 57 3.28 -0.99 -9.70
C THR A 57 2.41 -0.57 -8.52
N LEU A 58 1.84 0.63 -8.52
CA LEU A 58 1.19 1.18 -7.32
C LEU A 58 -0.16 0.50 -7.02
N LEU A 59 -1.03 0.35 -8.02
CA LEU A 59 -2.30 -0.35 -7.86
C LEU A 59 -2.10 -1.83 -7.56
N ALA A 60 -1.14 -2.48 -8.24
CA ALA A 60 -0.80 -3.87 -7.97
C ALA A 60 -0.27 -4.07 -6.54
N LEU A 61 0.57 -3.16 -6.05
CA LEU A 61 1.03 -3.17 -4.66
C LEU A 61 -0.12 -3.04 -3.65
N GLU A 62 -1.06 -2.13 -3.89
CA GLU A 62 -2.24 -1.94 -3.03
C GLU A 62 -3.15 -3.17 -3.02
N GLN A 63 -3.32 -3.84 -4.16
CA GLN A 63 -4.16 -5.03 -4.28
C GLN A 63 -3.50 -6.30 -3.75
N SER A 64 -2.17 -6.33 -3.68
CA SER A 64 -1.43 -7.50 -3.22
C SER A 64 -1.62 -7.77 -1.72
N GLY A 65 -1.70 -9.04 -1.34
CA GLY A 65 -1.84 -9.50 0.04
C GLY A 65 -3.28 -9.59 0.51
N ALA A 66 -4.26 -9.66 -0.39
CA ALA A 66 -5.67 -9.72 -0.05
C ALA A 66 -6.03 -10.89 0.89
N LEU A 67 -5.40 -12.06 0.71
CA LEU A 67 -5.58 -13.19 1.64
C LEU A 67 -4.96 -12.89 3.01
N LEU A 68 -3.71 -12.43 3.03
CA LEU A 68 -3.00 -12.12 4.27
C LEU A 68 -3.74 -11.07 5.09
N SER A 69 -4.19 -9.98 4.45
CA SER A 69 -4.99 -8.93 5.07
C SER A 69 -6.27 -9.47 5.69
N ARG A 70 -7.01 -10.33 4.96
CA ARG A 70 -8.24 -10.96 5.48
C ARG A 70 -8.00 -11.79 6.73
N VAL A 71 -6.92 -12.58 6.74
CA VAL A 71 -6.56 -13.43 7.88
C VAL A 71 -6.14 -12.58 9.06
N THR A 72 -5.23 -11.62 8.87
CA THR A 72 -4.67 -10.82 9.96
C THR A 72 -5.69 -9.85 10.55
N SER A 73 -6.57 -9.25 9.75
CA SER A 73 -7.64 -8.39 10.26
C SER A 73 -8.57 -9.14 11.23
N VAL A 74 -8.95 -10.38 10.88
CA VAL A 74 -9.79 -11.20 11.77
C VAL A 74 -8.99 -11.69 12.97
N PHE A 75 -7.78 -12.17 12.75
CA PHE A 75 -6.92 -12.69 13.81
C PHE A 75 -6.67 -11.66 14.90
N PHE A 76 -6.18 -10.46 14.56
CA PHE A 76 -5.86 -9.44 15.57
C PHE A 76 -7.11 -8.88 16.27
N ALA A 77 -8.26 -8.84 15.59
CA ALA A 77 -9.53 -8.50 16.24
C ALA A 77 -9.91 -9.56 17.29
N MET A 78 -9.76 -10.85 16.98
CA MET A 78 -10.05 -11.95 17.91
C MET A 78 -9.02 -12.02 19.04
N ALA A 79 -7.73 -11.85 18.75
CA ALA A 79 -6.67 -11.82 19.75
C ALA A 79 -6.86 -10.68 20.76
N ALA A 80 -7.45 -9.55 20.35
CA ALA A 80 -7.76 -8.44 21.23
C ALA A 80 -9.06 -8.62 22.04
N ALA A 81 -10.12 -9.16 21.43
CA ALA A 81 -11.47 -9.15 22.03
C ALA A 81 -11.93 -10.50 22.60
N HIS A 82 -11.41 -11.62 22.08
CA HIS A 82 -11.87 -12.97 22.42
C HIS A 82 -10.72 -13.98 22.26
N THR A 83 -9.66 -13.77 23.06
CA THR A 83 -8.40 -14.52 22.96
C THR A 83 -8.45 -15.88 23.67
N ASN A 84 -7.46 -16.72 23.39
CA ASN A 84 -7.17 -17.98 24.07
C ASN A 84 -5.67 -18.32 23.94
N ASP A 85 -5.21 -19.38 24.61
CA ASP A 85 -3.80 -19.77 24.62
C ASP A 85 -3.22 -20.08 23.23
N GLU A 86 -4.03 -20.56 22.29
CA GLU A 86 -3.61 -20.80 20.90
C GLU A 86 -3.41 -19.48 20.16
N LEU A 87 -4.37 -18.55 20.27
CA LEU A 87 -4.27 -17.24 19.63
C LEU A 87 -3.12 -16.41 20.21
N GLN A 88 -2.86 -16.48 21.51
CA GLN A 88 -1.72 -15.80 22.12
C GLN A 88 -0.39 -16.32 21.58
N ARG A 89 -0.22 -17.65 21.46
CA ARG A 89 0.97 -18.24 20.85
C ARG A 89 1.14 -17.86 19.38
N LEU A 90 0.03 -17.80 18.63
CA LEU A 90 0.06 -17.39 17.23
C LEU A 90 0.35 -15.90 17.07
N ASP A 91 0.02 -15.06 18.04
CA ASP A 91 0.21 -13.60 17.97
C ASP A 91 1.69 -13.23 17.85
N GLU A 92 2.54 -13.87 18.67
CA GLU A 92 4.00 -13.72 18.60
C GLU A 92 4.55 -14.16 17.24
N VAL A 93 4.11 -15.33 16.77
CA VAL A 93 4.53 -15.90 15.47
C VAL A 93 4.12 -15.00 14.31
N PHE A 94 2.89 -14.50 14.33
CA PHE A 94 2.34 -13.67 13.26
C PHE A 94 3.00 -12.29 13.25
N SER A 95 3.18 -11.68 14.42
CA SER A 95 3.87 -10.39 14.56
C SER A 95 5.31 -10.49 14.04
N ALA A 96 6.05 -11.52 14.43
CA ALA A 96 7.40 -11.75 13.92
C ALA A 96 7.42 -12.02 12.40
N GLY A 97 6.51 -12.84 11.89
CA GLY A 97 6.40 -13.13 10.47
C GLY A 97 6.04 -11.92 9.61
N LEU A 98 5.14 -11.05 10.09
CA LEU A 98 4.76 -9.81 9.43
C LEU A 98 5.89 -8.78 9.46
N ALA A 99 6.64 -8.68 10.57
CA ALA A 99 7.81 -7.84 10.66
C ALA A 99 8.87 -8.25 9.63
N ALA A 100 9.17 -9.55 9.54
CA ALA A 100 10.11 -10.07 8.53
C ALA A 100 9.63 -9.80 7.10
N LEU A 101 8.34 -10.05 6.80
CA LEU A 101 7.77 -9.76 5.48
C LEU A 101 7.84 -8.26 5.13
N SER A 102 7.56 -7.39 6.11
CA SER A 102 7.66 -5.94 5.96
C SER A 102 9.08 -5.51 5.62
N THR A 103 10.08 -6.04 6.34
CA THR A 103 11.50 -5.81 6.04
C THR A 103 11.85 -6.25 4.62
N ASP A 104 11.42 -7.44 4.21
CA ASP A 104 11.70 -7.97 2.87
C ASP A 104 11.10 -7.10 1.76
N ILE A 105 9.93 -6.51 1.98
CA ILE A 105 9.26 -5.64 0.99
C ILE A 105 9.89 -4.26 0.96
N TYR A 106 10.04 -3.58 2.11
CA TYR A 106 10.52 -2.20 2.15
C TYR A 106 12.01 -2.06 1.85
N LEU A 107 12.80 -3.10 2.10
CA LEU A 107 14.23 -3.13 1.76
C LEU A 107 14.52 -3.78 0.40
N ASN A 108 13.48 -4.14 -0.37
CA ASN A 108 13.65 -4.65 -1.71
C ASN A 108 14.12 -3.53 -2.65
N GLY A 109 15.40 -3.54 -3.00
CA GLY A 109 16.01 -2.52 -3.86
C GLY A 109 15.34 -2.41 -5.24
N ALA A 110 14.91 -3.52 -5.83
CA ALA A 110 14.25 -3.50 -7.13
C ALA A 110 12.85 -2.87 -7.06
N LEU A 111 12.10 -3.16 -5.98
CA LEU A 111 10.82 -2.51 -5.72
C LEU A 111 10.99 -1.01 -5.46
N LEU A 112 11.99 -0.63 -4.66
CA LEU A 112 12.31 0.78 -4.42
C LEU A 112 12.63 1.52 -5.72
N LEU A 113 13.42 0.91 -6.61
CA LEU A 113 13.71 1.46 -7.94
C LEU A 113 12.44 1.64 -8.77
N ALA A 114 11.54 0.64 -8.79
CA ALA A 114 10.26 0.72 -9.49
C ALA A 114 9.35 1.85 -8.94
N LEU A 115 9.47 2.19 -7.66
CA LEU A 115 8.71 3.26 -7.01
C LEU A 115 9.29 4.68 -7.21
N THR A 116 10.55 4.80 -7.62
CA THR A 116 11.22 6.10 -7.80
C THR A 116 10.48 7.09 -8.72
N PRO A 117 9.86 6.69 -9.84
CA PRO A 117 9.20 7.65 -10.75
C PRO A 117 8.02 8.38 -10.11
N PHE A 118 7.36 7.75 -9.11
CA PHE A 118 6.19 8.31 -8.43
C PHE A 118 6.60 9.35 -7.37
N GLY A 119 7.67 9.09 -6.62
CA GLY A 119 8.18 9.97 -5.55
C GLY A 119 8.83 11.26 -6.05
N SER A 120 9.38 11.27 -7.27
CA SER A 120 10.03 12.46 -7.86
C SER A 120 9.07 13.48 -8.48
N SER A 121 7.74 13.30 -8.36
CA SER A 121 6.77 14.23 -8.94
C SER A 121 6.74 15.61 -8.26
N VAL A 122 7.35 15.77 -7.08
CA VAL A 122 7.61 17.05 -6.42
C VAL A 122 8.74 17.86 -7.10
N THR A 123 9.60 17.23 -7.91
CA THR A 123 10.68 17.89 -8.66
C THR A 123 10.37 18.09 -10.14
N ARG A 124 9.09 18.09 -10.54
CA ARG A 124 8.64 18.47 -11.91
C ARG A 124 9.18 19.83 -12.36
N TRP A 125 9.58 20.70 -11.43
CA TRP A 125 10.26 21.96 -11.70
C TRP A 125 11.62 21.81 -12.42
N GLY A 126 12.37 20.72 -12.19
CA GLY A 126 13.70 20.54 -12.79
C GLY A 126 13.70 20.33 -14.31
N TRP A 127 12.64 19.71 -14.84
CA TRP A 127 12.48 19.52 -16.28
C TRP A 127 11.99 20.80 -16.98
N MET A 128 11.21 21.62 -16.28
CA MET A 128 10.78 22.94 -16.78
C MET A 128 11.93 23.95 -16.83
N THR A 129 12.82 23.96 -15.84
CA THR A 129 13.99 24.85 -15.86
C THR A 129 15.01 24.47 -16.92
N SER A 130 15.24 23.17 -17.15
CA SER A 130 16.16 22.70 -18.19
C SER A 130 15.63 22.93 -19.61
N ARG A 131 14.31 22.77 -19.84
CA ARG A 131 13.72 22.89 -21.19
C ARG A 131 13.30 24.31 -21.57
N TYR A 132 13.01 25.17 -20.61
CA TYR A 132 12.49 26.52 -20.90
C TYR A 132 13.39 27.67 -20.42
N GLY A 133 14.46 27.42 -19.65
CA GLY A 133 15.42 28.48 -19.29
C GLY A 133 14.83 29.61 -18.43
N TRP A 134 13.77 29.35 -17.66
CA TRP A 134 13.17 30.35 -16.77
C TRP A 134 13.99 30.45 -15.48
N SER A 135 14.80 31.51 -15.38
CA SER A 135 15.46 31.90 -14.14
C SER A 135 14.44 32.28 -13.07
N MET A 136 14.65 31.83 -11.83
CA MET A 136 13.81 32.15 -10.66
C MET A 136 13.66 33.65 -10.38
N LEU A 137 14.48 34.51 -11.00
CA LEU A 137 14.42 35.96 -10.83
C LEU A 137 13.13 36.60 -11.39
N SER A 138 12.40 35.93 -12.28
CA SER A 138 11.18 36.52 -12.90
C SER A 138 9.95 36.54 -11.98
N ILE A 139 9.87 35.65 -10.98
CA ILE A 139 8.70 35.57 -10.09
C ILE A 139 8.64 36.79 -9.16
N SER A 140 9.79 37.27 -8.68
CA SER A 140 9.85 38.44 -7.79
C SER A 140 9.42 39.74 -8.50
N VAL A 141 9.71 39.88 -9.80
CA VAL A 141 9.32 41.06 -10.60
C VAL A 141 7.83 41.04 -10.90
N LEU A 142 7.26 39.89 -11.27
CA LEU A 142 5.81 39.77 -11.49
C LEU A 142 5.01 40.01 -10.20
N TYR A 143 5.52 39.54 -9.06
CA TYR A 143 4.88 39.75 -7.77
C TYR A 143 4.94 41.22 -7.31
N TRP A 144 5.99 41.96 -7.65
CA TRP A 144 6.10 43.40 -7.36
C TRP A 144 5.24 44.25 -8.30
N GLN A 145 5.12 43.86 -9.58
CA GLN A 145 4.34 44.57 -10.58
C GLN A 145 2.81 44.35 -10.44
N ALA A 146 2.39 43.21 -9.91
CA ALA A 146 0.98 42.96 -9.57
C ALA A 146 0.50 43.74 -8.32
N ARG A 147 1.41 44.11 -7.41
CA ARG A 147 1.08 44.80 -6.16
C ARG A 147 0.97 46.33 -6.31
N SER A 148 1.50 46.89 -7.39
CA SER A 148 1.61 48.34 -7.62
C SER A 148 0.47 48.94 -8.47
N LEU A 149 -0.51 48.13 -8.92
CA LEU A 149 -1.66 48.64 -9.68
C LEU A 149 -2.77 49.16 -8.74
N PRO A 150 -3.26 50.40 -8.92
CA PRO A 150 -4.35 50.93 -8.11
C PRO A 150 -5.68 50.21 -8.41
N LYS A 151 -6.43 49.87 -7.35
CA LYS A 151 -7.72 49.17 -7.46
C LYS A 151 -8.75 50.06 -8.15
N ARG A 152 -9.24 49.61 -9.32
CA ARG A 152 -10.35 50.24 -10.05
C ARG A 152 -11.61 50.23 -9.16
N THR A 153 -12.13 51.40 -8.82
CA THR A 153 -13.44 51.56 -8.19
C THR A 153 -14.54 51.25 -9.22
N ARG A 154 -15.49 50.39 -8.83
CA ARG A 154 -16.66 50.01 -9.63
C ARG A 154 -17.67 51.16 -9.55
N ARG A 155 -17.93 51.85 -10.66
CA ARG A 155 -19.17 52.63 -10.82
C ARG A 155 -20.26 51.63 -11.17
N ASP A 156 -21.31 51.60 -10.35
CA ASP A 156 -22.68 52.01 -10.72
C ASP A 156 -23.41 52.44 -9.45
#